data_AF-A0A7S0T2K9-F1
#
_entry.id   AF-A0A7S0T2K9-F1
#
_cell.length_a   1.000
_cell.length_b   1.000
_cell.length_c   1.000
_cell.angle_alpha   90.00
_cell.angle_beta   90.00
_cell.angle_gamma   90.00
#
_symmetry.space_group_name_H-M   'P 1'
#
loop_
_entity.id
_entity.type
_entity.pdbx_description
1 polymer ?
#
loop_
_entity_poly.entity_id
_entity_poly.type
_entity_poly.pdbx_seq_one_letter_code
_entity_poly.pdbx_strand_id
1 'polypeptide(L)'
;MYTRSGQEAKLYSLARKWLLVDTQGRSSVLEASKLEMQRELGVPFRDLMILDPNMPTAYPSSIFIRPRAIVVNLEHIKMIVVSSYALLLNTESPEPHTRRFVELLQQQLAPRSQADYHEQHRQVTDGYPQPRRGGGAAATTAAAAAA
;
A
#
# COMPACT_ATOMS: atom_id res chain seq x y z
N MET A 1 10.90 -20.92 -34.52
CA MET A 1 11.57 -20.67 -33.22
C MET A 1 12.72 -19.70 -33.45
N TYR A 2 12.52 -18.39 -33.29
CA TYR A 2 13.60 -17.39 -33.37
C TYR A 2 13.38 -16.31 -32.29
N THR A 3 14.32 -16.26 -31.35
CA THR A 3 14.86 -15.09 -30.63
C THR A 3 13.94 -13.88 -30.36
N ARG A 4 13.19 -13.91 -29.26
CA ARG A 4 12.58 -12.69 -28.65
C ARG A 4 13.33 -12.18 -27.40
N SER A 5 14.32 -12.93 -26.93
CA SER A 5 15.02 -12.68 -25.66
C SER A 5 16.01 -11.50 -25.68
N GLY A 6 16.50 -11.08 -26.86
CA GLY A 6 17.50 -10.01 -26.97
C GLY A 6 16.96 -8.57 -26.83
N GLN A 7 15.72 -8.32 -27.25
CA GLN A 7 15.11 -6.99 -27.14
C GLN A 7 14.52 -6.74 -25.74
N GLU A 8 13.95 -7.77 -25.11
CA GLU A 8 13.41 -7.70 -23.77
C GLU A 8 14.48 -7.31 -22.74
N ALA A 9 15.67 -7.94 -22.80
CA ALA A 9 16.80 -7.59 -21.92
C ALA A 9 17.27 -6.12 -22.08
N LYS A 10 17.17 -5.55 -23.29
CA LYS A 10 17.55 -4.16 -23.56
C LYS A 10 16.49 -3.17 -23.07
N LEU A 11 15.21 -3.55 -23.11
CA LEU A 11 14.10 -2.74 -22.57
C LEU A 11 14.05 -2.73 -21.03
N TYR A 12 14.49 -3.83 -20.39
CA TYR A 12 14.51 -3.94 -18.93
C TYR A 12 15.74 -3.32 -18.25
N SER A 13 16.78 -3.04 -19.03
CA SER A 13 17.97 -2.28 -18.60
C SER A 13 17.87 -0.77 -18.87
N LEU A 14 16.88 -0.33 -19.65
CA LEU A 14 16.62 1.10 -19.82
C LEU A 14 16.14 1.71 -18.50
N ALA A 15 16.89 2.71 -18.02
CA ALA A 15 16.51 3.51 -16.87
C ALA A 15 15.20 4.23 -17.17
N ARG A 16 14.28 4.20 -16.21
CA ARG A 16 13.01 4.94 -16.25
C ARG A 16 12.94 5.88 -15.06
N LYS A 17 12.13 6.92 -15.19
CA LYS A 17 11.81 7.84 -14.09
C LYS A 17 10.70 7.24 -13.23
N TRP A 18 10.96 7.19 -11.93
CA TRP A 18 10.05 6.73 -10.89
C TRP A 18 9.78 7.91 -9.96
N LEU A 19 8.52 8.12 -9.59
CA LEU A 19 8.20 9.07 -8.52
C LEU A 19 8.33 8.35 -7.19
N LEU A 20 9.31 8.75 -6.39
CA LEU A 20 9.46 8.30 -5.02
C LEU A 20 8.78 9.30 -4.10
N VAL A 21 7.86 8.83 -3.27
CA VAL A 21 7.27 9.61 -2.16
C VAL A 21 7.72 8.99 -0.84
N ASP A 22 8.36 9.80 0.00
CA ASP A 22 8.84 9.34 1.30
C ASP A 22 7.73 9.36 2.37
N THR A 23 8.06 8.86 3.56
CA THR A 23 7.14 8.86 4.72
C THR A 23 6.79 10.25 5.25
N GLN A 24 7.44 11.31 4.76
CA GLN A 24 7.19 12.71 5.12
C GLN A 24 6.40 13.45 4.03
N GLY A 25 5.94 12.74 3.00
CA GLY A 25 5.23 13.33 1.86
C GLY A 25 6.11 14.10 0.88
N ARG A 26 7.43 14.00 0.96
CA ARG A 26 8.35 14.60 -0.02
C ARG A 26 8.43 13.71 -1.25
N SER A 27 8.26 14.30 -2.43
CA SER A 27 8.46 13.63 -3.71
C SER A 27 9.83 13.89 -4.31
N SER A 28 10.47 12.85 -4.83
CA SER A 28 11.69 12.92 -5.62
C SER A 28 11.57 12.04 -6.86
N VAL A 29 12.32 12.37 -7.91
CA VAL A 29 12.39 11.55 -9.12
C VAL A 29 13.62 10.66 -9.02
N LEU A 30 13.42 9.35 -9.06
CA LEU A 30 14.46 8.35 -9.08
C LEU A 30 14.61 7.81 -10.51
N GLU A 31 15.82 7.80 -11.04
CA GLU A 31 16.13 7.15 -12.32
C GLU A 31 16.74 5.78 -12.06
N ALA A 32 16.00 4.73 -12.39
CA ALA A 32 16.43 3.35 -12.17
C ALA A 32 15.83 2.41 -13.22
N SER A 33 16.57 1.37 -13.57
CA SER A 33 16.07 0.28 -14.41
C SER A 33 15.15 -0.65 -13.60
N LYS A 34 14.28 -1.38 -14.29
CA LYS A 34 13.39 -2.36 -13.63
C LYS A 34 14.17 -3.46 -12.91
N LEU A 35 15.34 -3.82 -13.45
CA LEU A 35 16.20 -4.83 -12.85
C LEU A 35 16.85 -4.34 -11.55
N GLU A 36 17.23 -3.07 -11.49
CA GLU A 36 17.71 -2.44 -10.25
C GLU A 36 16.60 -2.38 -9.21
N MET A 37 15.41 -1.91 -9.59
CA MET A 37 14.25 -1.87 -8.70
C MET A 37 13.84 -3.26 -8.22
N GLN A 38 13.97 -4.30 -9.06
CA GLN A 38 13.73 -5.68 -8.64
C GLN A 38 14.66 -6.10 -7.50
N ARG A 39 15.95 -5.78 -7.62
CA ARG A 39 16.96 -6.13 -6.62
C ARG A 39 16.76 -5.34 -5.34
N GLU A 40 16.45 -4.05 -5.44
CA GLU A 40 16.25 -3.16 -4.30
C GLU A 40 14.98 -3.52 -3.50
N LEU A 41 13.86 -3.70 -4.19
CA LEU A 41 12.55 -3.95 -3.57
C LEU A 41 12.37 -5.42 -3.14
N GLY A 42 13.17 -6.33 -3.70
CA GLY A 42 13.06 -7.77 -3.43
C GLY A 42 11.74 -8.37 -3.91
N VAL A 43 11.11 -7.77 -4.92
CA VAL A 43 9.88 -8.26 -5.53
C VAL A 43 10.18 -9.15 -6.74
N PRO A 44 9.37 -10.18 -7.01
CA PRO A 44 9.47 -10.96 -8.24
C PRO A 44 9.39 -10.08 -9.48
N PHE A 45 10.24 -10.34 -10.47
CA PHE A 45 10.24 -9.60 -11.74
C PHE A 45 8.87 -9.57 -12.43
N ARG A 46 8.12 -10.67 -12.32
CA ARG A 46 6.75 -10.81 -12.83
C ARG A 46 5.83 -9.71 -12.33
N ASP A 47 5.92 -9.33 -11.06
CA ASP A 47 5.03 -8.33 -10.47
C ASP A 47 5.36 -6.93 -10.99
N LEU A 48 6.65 -6.65 -11.21
CA LEU A 48 7.10 -5.41 -11.85
C LEU A 48 6.68 -5.32 -13.32
N MET A 49 6.63 -6.46 -14.01
CA MET A 49 6.15 -6.53 -15.40
C MET A 49 4.66 -6.21 -15.50
N ILE A 50 3.84 -6.58 -14.51
CA ILE A 50 2.40 -6.28 -14.49
C ILE A 50 2.15 -4.77 -14.45
N LEU A 51 3.07 -4.01 -13.84
CA LEU A 51 3.00 -2.54 -13.81
C LEU A 51 3.50 -1.89 -15.11
N ASP A 52 4.04 -2.64 -16.09
CA ASP A 52 4.57 -2.06 -17.32
C ASP A 52 3.44 -1.49 -18.18
N PRO A 53 3.49 -0.20 -18.59
CA PRO A 53 2.58 0.30 -19.63
C PRO A 53 2.75 -0.41 -20.98
N ASN A 54 3.91 -1.01 -21.27
CA ASN A 54 4.18 -1.70 -22.52
C ASN A 54 3.69 -3.17 -22.53
N MET A 55 3.04 -3.64 -21.46
CA MET A 55 2.47 -4.98 -21.43
C MET A 55 1.24 -5.05 -22.37
N PRO A 56 1.18 -6.02 -23.31
CA PRO A 56 0.10 -6.14 -24.29
C PRO A 56 -1.28 -6.58 -23.74
N THR A 57 -1.47 -6.61 -22.42
CA THR A 57 -2.68 -7.17 -21.80
C THR A 57 -3.15 -6.25 -20.67
N ALA A 58 -4.41 -5.81 -20.76
CA ALA A 58 -5.09 -5.14 -19.66
C ALA A 58 -5.19 -6.12 -18.48
N TYR A 59 -4.29 -5.98 -17.51
CA TYR A 59 -4.33 -6.76 -16.28
C TYR A 59 -5.42 -6.16 -15.39
N PRO A 60 -6.30 -6.96 -14.77
CA PRO A 60 -7.34 -6.44 -13.88
C PRO A 60 -6.71 -5.67 -12.70
N SER A 61 -7.50 -4.78 -12.10
CA SER A 61 -7.11 -4.11 -10.86
C SER A 61 -6.71 -5.14 -9.80
N SER A 62 -5.44 -5.09 -9.37
CA SER A 62 -4.80 -6.12 -8.56
C SER A 62 -3.88 -5.51 -7.50
N ILE A 63 -3.89 -6.09 -6.30
CA ILE A 63 -2.97 -5.76 -5.23
C ILE A 63 -2.21 -7.05 -4.86
N PHE A 64 -0.89 -7.04 -5.04
CA PHE A 64 -0.02 -8.15 -4.65
C PHE A 64 0.67 -7.82 -3.34
N ILE A 65 0.44 -8.66 -2.35
CA ILE A 65 1.11 -8.57 -1.06
C ILE A 65 2.37 -9.42 -1.13
N ARG A 66 3.53 -8.80 -0.91
CA ARG A 66 4.83 -9.47 -0.81
C ARG A 66 5.45 -9.25 0.57
N PRO A 67 6.42 -10.09 0.99
CA PRO A 67 7.04 -9.95 2.30
C PRO A 67 7.73 -8.60 2.54
N ARG A 68 8.18 -7.92 1.47
CA ARG A 68 8.96 -6.67 1.55
C ARG A 68 8.29 -5.48 0.88
N ALA A 69 7.18 -5.69 0.18
CA ALA A 69 6.52 -4.64 -0.60
C ALA A 69 5.06 -4.99 -0.88
N ILE A 70 4.26 -3.98 -1.16
CA ILE A 70 2.90 -4.12 -1.70
C ILE A 70 2.93 -3.56 -3.11
N VAL A 71 2.59 -4.39 -4.09
CA VAL A 71 2.50 -3.97 -5.49
C VAL A 71 1.04 -3.71 -5.83
N VAL A 72 0.75 -2.52 -6.34
CA VAL A 72 -0.61 -2.05 -6.62
C VAL A 72 -0.70 -1.72 -8.11
N ASN A 73 -1.58 -2.44 -8.80
CA ASN A 73 -1.95 -2.19 -10.19
C ASN A 73 -3.43 -1.84 -10.23
N LEU A 74 -3.77 -0.56 -10.33
CA LEU A 74 -5.13 -0.07 -10.56
C LEU A 74 -5.17 0.63 -11.92
N GLU A 75 -6.37 0.95 -12.40
CA GLU A 75 -6.60 1.58 -13.70
C GLU A 75 -5.64 2.76 -14.01
N HIS A 76 -5.55 3.73 -13.09
CA HIS A 76 -4.72 4.93 -13.26
C HIS A 76 -3.53 5.00 -12.29
N ILE A 77 -3.37 3.99 -11.42
CA ILE A 77 -2.40 4.01 -10.32
C ILE A 77 -1.60 2.73 -10.35
N LYS A 78 -0.33 2.87 -10.75
CA LYS A 78 0.65 1.79 -10.74
C LYS A 78 1.73 2.15 -9.74
N MET A 79 1.75 1.48 -8.60
CA MET A 79 2.66 1.82 -7.52
C MET A 79 3.20 0.61 -6.78
N ILE A 80 4.33 0.82 -6.11
CA ILE A 80 4.94 -0.15 -5.21
C ILE A 80 5.14 0.57 -3.88
N VAL A 81 4.57 0.02 -2.82
CA VAL A 81 4.72 0.53 -1.46
C VAL A 81 5.72 -0.33 -0.72
N VAL A 82 6.79 0.29 -0.23
CA VAL A 82 7.70 -0.33 0.75
C VAL A 82 7.56 0.39 2.08
N SER A 83 8.20 -0.13 3.13
CA SER A 83 8.11 0.45 4.47
C SER A 83 8.69 1.87 4.57
N SER A 84 9.64 2.21 3.69
CA SER A 84 10.38 3.47 3.73
C SER A 84 9.87 4.53 2.74
N TYR A 85 9.19 4.12 1.67
CA TYR A 85 8.75 5.00 0.60
C TYR A 85 7.71 4.30 -0.29
N ALA A 86 7.01 5.09 -1.10
CA ALA A 86 6.16 4.60 -2.18
C ALA A 86 6.75 5.01 -3.53
N LEU A 87 6.70 4.12 -4.51
CA LEU A 87 7.16 4.35 -5.87
C LEU A 87 5.97 4.32 -6.82
N LEU A 88 5.83 5.32 -7.68
CA LEU A 88 4.85 5.31 -8.75
C LEU A 88 5.54 5.16 -10.10
N LEU A 89 5.03 4.26 -10.94
CA LEU A 89 5.44 4.12 -12.33
C LEU A 89 4.67 5.12 -13.19
N ASN A 90 5.36 5.72 -14.15
CA ASN A 90 4.82 6.63 -15.17
C ASN A 90 4.60 8.08 -14.69
N THR A 91 5.68 8.87 -14.67
CA THR A 91 5.64 10.33 -14.42
C THR A 91 5.69 11.18 -15.68
N GLU A 92 5.82 10.57 -16.87
CA GLU A 92 6.11 11.32 -18.10
C GLU A 92 4.86 11.99 -18.69
N SER A 93 3.67 11.40 -18.47
CA SER A 93 2.37 12.00 -18.78
C SER A 93 1.32 11.57 -17.74
N PRO A 94 1.34 12.11 -16.51
CA PRO A 94 0.40 11.71 -15.48
C PRO A 94 -1.00 12.20 -15.82
N GLU A 95 -1.95 11.26 -15.90
CA GLU A 95 -3.36 11.58 -16.04
C GLU A 95 -3.84 12.41 -14.82
N PRO A 96 -4.91 13.21 -14.96
CA PRO A 96 -5.42 14.05 -13.87
C PRO A 96 -5.66 13.27 -12.57
N HIS A 97 -6.10 12.01 -12.69
CA HIS A 97 -6.35 11.12 -11.56
C HIS A 97 -5.06 10.71 -10.84
N THR A 98 -4.00 10.38 -11.58
CA THR A 98 -2.68 10.05 -11.01
C THR A 98 -2.09 11.24 -10.28
N ARG A 99 -2.19 12.44 -10.85
CA ARG A 99 -1.71 13.68 -10.21
C ARG A 99 -2.44 13.95 -8.89
N ARG A 100 -3.77 13.89 -8.91
CA ARG A 100 -4.58 14.10 -7.70
C ARG A 100 -4.26 13.06 -6.62
N PHE A 101 -4.04 11.81 -7.01
CA PHE A 101 -3.65 10.76 -6.09
C PHE A 101 -2.29 11.07 -5.43
N VAL A 102 -1.30 11.50 -6.21
CA VAL A 102 0.01 11.91 -5.68
C VAL A 102 -0.13 13.06 -4.68
N GLU A 103 -0.89 14.11 -5.02
CA GLU A 103 -1.13 15.26 -4.14
C GLU A 103 -1.80 14.83 -2.83
N LEU A 104 -2.81 13.95 -2.89
CA LEU A 104 -3.46 13.40 -1.70
C LEU A 104 -2.49 12.54 -0.87
N LEU A 105 -1.71 11.70 -1.52
CA LEU A 105 -0.74 10.83 -0.86
C LEU A 105 0.34 11.65 -0.14
N GLN A 106 0.83 12.73 -0.76
CA GLN A 106 1.73 13.69 -0.13
C GLN A 106 1.07 14.39 1.07
N GLN A 107 -0.19 14.82 0.95
CA GLN A 107 -0.92 15.47 2.05
C GLN A 107 -1.26 14.53 3.22
N GLN A 108 -1.45 13.24 2.95
CA GLN A 108 -1.67 12.24 4.01
C GLN A 108 -0.36 11.85 4.70
N LEU A 109 0.75 11.79 3.98
CA LEU A 109 2.07 11.44 4.50
C LEU A 109 2.83 12.64 5.10
N ALA A 110 2.44 13.87 4.72
CA ALA A 110 2.94 15.06 5.39
C ALA A 110 2.74 14.90 6.90
N PRO A 111 3.71 15.28 7.73
CA PRO A 111 3.64 15.13 9.18
C PRO A 111 2.40 15.84 9.73
N ARG A 112 1.29 15.10 9.78
CA ARG A 112 0.11 15.43 10.54
C ARG A 112 0.51 15.21 11.98
N SER A 113 0.44 16.27 12.79
CA SER A 113 0.49 16.14 14.24
C SER A 113 -0.37 14.94 14.62
N GLN A 114 0.22 13.93 15.26
CA GLN A 114 -0.47 12.69 15.68
C GLN A 114 -1.71 12.94 16.55
N ALA A 115 -1.92 14.19 16.98
CA ALA A 115 -3.09 14.69 17.69
C ALA A 115 -4.43 14.41 16.97
N ASP A 116 -4.49 14.45 15.64
CA ASP A 116 -5.78 14.39 14.94
C ASP A 116 -6.35 12.96 14.80
N TYR A 117 -5.51 11.93 14.91
CA TYR A 117 -5.97 10.53 14.83
C TYR A 117 -6.65 10.05 16.12
N HIS A 118 -6.30 10.64 17.27
CA HIS A 118 -6.89 10.27 18.56
C HIS A 118 -8.28 10.89 18.78
N GLU A 119 -8.57 12.04 18.16
CA GLU A 119 -9.87 12.72 18.33
C GLU A 119 -11.01 11.97 17.63
N GLN A 120 -10.73 11.33 16.48
CA GLN A 120 -11.77 10.71 15.65
C GLN A 120 -12.18 9.31 16.12
N HIS A 121 -11.34 8.61 16.89
CA HIS A 121 -11.67 7.30 17.48
C HIS A 121 -12.37 7.40 18.85
N ARG A 122 -12.36 8.57 19.50
CA ARG A 122 -12.99 8.79 20.82
C ARG A 122 -14.50 9.01 20.77
N GLN A 123 -15.04 9.47 19.64
CA GLN A 123 -16.48 9.75 19.50
C GLN A 123 -17.33 8.50 19.17
N VAL A 124 -16.72 7.38 18.75
CA VAL A 124 -17.49 6.19 18.34
C VAL A 124 -17.83 5.26 19.52
N THR A 125 -17.13 5.35 20.65
CA THR A 125 -17.35 4.45 21.81
C THR A 125 -18.48 4.88 22.74
N ASP A 126 -19.08 6.05 22.55
CA ASP A 126 -20.13 6.57 23.45
C ASP A 126 -21.56 6.09 23.10
N GLY A 127 -21.69 5.28 22.04
CA GLY A 127 -22.98 4.86 21.47
C GLY A 127 -23.33 3.38 21.59
N TYR A 128 -22.50 2.54 22.22
CA TYR A 128 -22.81 1.10 22.34
C TYR A 128 -23.60 0.80 23.62
N PRO A 129 -24.87 0.36 23.52
CA PRO A 129 -25.61 -0.12 24.68
C PRO A 129 -24.92 -1.38 25.20
N GLN A 130 -24.58 -1.38 26.49
CA GLN A 130 -24.03 -2.58 27.13
C GLN A 130 -25.04 -3.73 27.03
N PRO A 131 -24.63 -4.92 26.55
CA PRO A 131 -25.51 -6.06 26.52
C PRO A 131 -25.93 -6.41 27.94
N ARG A 132 -27.24 -6.38 28.18
CA ARG A 132 -27.85 -6.79 29.45
C ARG A 132 -27.36 -8.20 29.77
N ARG A 133 -26.71 -8.33 30.92
CA ARG A 133 -26.20 -9.58 31.49
C ARG A 133 -27.40 -10.50 31.79
N GLY A 134 -27.84 -11.23 30.77
CA GLY A 134 -28.83 -12.31 30.88
C GLY A 134 -28.25 -13.45 31.69
N GLY A 135 -28.97 -13.82 32.75
CA GLY A 135 -28.48 -14.65 33.84
C GLY A 135 -28.26 -16.12 33.50
N GLY A 136 -27.38 -16.73 34.30
CA GLY A 136 -27.13 -18.16 34.31
C GLY A 136 -25.95 -18.51 35.22
N ALA A 137 -26.29 -18.87 36.47
CA ALA A 137 -25.48 -19.59 37.44
C ALA A 137 -24.31 -18.86 38.15
N ALA A 138 -24.57 -18.36 39.36
CA ALA A 138 -23.95 -18.89 40.58
C ALA A 138 -24.47 -18.13 41.83
N ALA A 139 -24.61 -18.87 42.93
CA ALA A 139 -24.69 -18.42 44.31
C ALA A 139 -26.03 -17.85 44.83
N THR A 140 -26.88 -18.74 45.32
CA THR A 140 -27.48 -18.60 46.65
C THR A 140 -26.44 -19.11 47.66
N THR A 141 -25.77 -18.26 48.45
CA THR A 141 -26.17 -17.79 49.80
C THR A 141 -26.63 -18.91 50.72
N ALA A 142 -26.23 -19.06 51.97
CA ALA A 142 -25.25 -18.44 52.86
C ALA A 142 -25.29 -19.30 54.15
N ALA A 143 -24.18 -19.32 54.88
CA ALA A 143 -24.05 -19.33 56.35
C ALA A 143 -24.90 -20.26 57.28
N ALA A 144 -24.23 -20.63 58.37
CA ALA A 144 -24.73 -21.15 59.67
C ALA A 144 -24.88 -22.68 59.77
N ALA A 145 -24.63 -23.36 60.89
CA ALA A 145 -23.97 -23.13 62.16
C ALA A 145 -24.16 -24.45 62.94
N ALA A 146 -23.19 -24.80 63.79
CA ALA A 146 -23.33 -25.56 65.04
C ALA A 146 -23.99 -26.96 65.09
N ALA A 147 -23.29 -27.83 65.84
CA ALA A 147 -23.69 -29.10 66.46
C ALA A 147 -23.70 -30.36 65.58
#